data_AF-A0A5C7RKY3-F1
#
_entry.id   AF-A0A5C7RKY3-F1
#
_cell.length_a   1.000
_cell.length_b   1.000
_cell.length_c   1.000
_cell.angle_alpha   90.00
_cell.angle_beta   90.00
_cell.angle_gamma   90.00
#
_symmetry.space_group_name_H-M   'P 1'
#
loop_
_entity.id
_entity.type
_entity.pdbx_description
1 polymer ?
#
loop_
_entity_poly.entity_id
_entity_poly.type
_entity_poly.pdbx_seq_one_letter_code
_entity_poly.pdbx_strand_id
1 'polypeptide(L)'
;VKSNLATGKLVSKLMLTWDQRISFVLTDNFQIKRLKFLDVFDEQLDEQDPQSYAERKDIEFTLMTGEVARLLTDLMACFNPPKA
;
A
#
# COMPACT_ATOMS: atom_id res chain seq x y z
N VAL A 1 -14.54 4.06 19.37
CA VAL A 1 -14.39 2.82 18.56
C VAL A 1 -14.85 1.57 19.32
N LYS A 2 -14.26 1.20 20.47
CA LYS A 2 -14.64 -0.02 21.23
C LYS A 2 -16.14 -0.13 21.56
N SER A 3 -16.78 0.96 21.97
CA SER A 3 -18.23 0.99 22.21
C SER A 3 -19.06 0.70 20.94
N ASN A 4 -18.67 1.23 19.76
CA ASN A 4 -19.35 0.92 18.50
C ASN A 4 -19.27 -0.58 18.15
N LEU A 5 -18.10 -1.20 18.38
CA LEU A 5 -17.90 -2.64 18.15
C LEU A 5 -18.74 -3.48 19.13
N ALA A 6 -18.77 -3.10 20.42
CA ALA A 6 -19.58 -3.77 21.43
C ALA A 6 -21.09 -3.69 21.13
N THR A 7 -21.54 -2.64 20.44
CA THR A 7 -22.93 -2.48 19.98
C THR A 7 -23.24 -3.19 18.66
N GLY A 8 -22.34 -4.03 18.13
CA GLY A 8 -22.55 -4.82 16.92
C GLY A 8 -22.29 -4.10 15.61
N LYS A 9 -21.71 -2.88 15.61
CA LYS A 9 -21.30 -2.22 14.36
C LYS A 9 -20.04 -2.88 13.82
N LEU A 10 -20.00 -3.05 12.50
CA LEU A 10 -18.83 -3.58 11.79
C LEU A 10 -18.02 -2.44 11.15
N VAL A 11 -16.72 -2.66 11.00
CA VAL A 11 -15.82 -1.72 10.32
C VAL A 11 -15.96 -1.90 8.82
N SER A 12 -16.40 -0.86 8.11
CA SER A 12 -16.54 -0.88 6.65
C SER A 12 -15.36 -0.28 5.90
N LYS A 13 -14.52 0.53 6.58
CA LYS A 13 -13.32 1.16 6.03
C LYS A 13 -12.23 1.26 7.09
N LEU A 14 -11.01 0.91 6.72
CA LEU A 14 -9.84 0.97 7.59
C LEU A 14 -8.70 1.67 6.87
N MET A 15 -8.18 2.76 7.45
CA MET A 15 -6.94 3.39 7.00
C MET A 15 -5.76 2.62 7.56
N LEU A 16 -4.83 2.23 6.70
CA LEU A 16 -3.69 1.40 7.01
C LEU A 16 -2.42 2.03 6.43
N THR A 17 -1.32 1.84 7.15
CA THR A 17 0.03 2.10 6.65
C THR A 17 0.76 0.75 6.63
N TRP A 18 1.22 0.36 5.44
CA TRP A 18 1.99 -0.87 5.24
C TRP A 18 3.47 -0.53 5.11
N ASP A 19 4.29 -1.19 5.94
CA ASP A 19 5.76 -1.11 5.98
C ASP A 19 6.33 0.32 5.97
N GLN A 20 5.60 1.31 6.50
CA GLN A 20 5.98 2.73 6.38
C GLN A 20 6.22 3.20 4.93
N ARG A 21 5.70 2.47 3.93
CA ARG A 21 5.87 2.73 2.48
C ARG A 21 4.60 3.16 1.79
N ILE A 22 3.47 2.53 2.10
CA ILE A 22 2.19 2.83 1.45
C ILE A 22 1.11 3.09 2.50
N SER A 23 0.43 4.23 2.38
CA SER A 23 -0.80 4.51 3.10
C SER A 23 -2.01 4.30 2.18
N PHE A 24 -3.03 3.59 2.67
CA PHE A 24 -4.25 3.33 1.90
C PHE A 24 -5.46 3.13 2.80
N VAL A 25 -6.66 3.14 2.21
CA VAL A 25 -7.91 2.77 2.86
C VAL A 25 -8.39 1.46 2.26
N LEU A 26 -8.49 0.42 3.09
CA LEU A 26 -9.13 -0.85 2.75
C LEU A 26 -10.61 -0.79 3.10
N THR A 27 -11.47 -1.22 2.18
CA THR A 27 -12.91 -1.36 2.41
C THR A 27 -13.30 -2.81 2.68
N ASP A 28 -14.52 -3.00 3.19
CA ASP A 28 -15.15 -4.31 3.41
C ASP A 28 -15.38 -5.15 2.14
N ASN A 29 -15.38 -4.53 0.96
CA ASN A 29 -15.43 -5.20 -0.34
C ASN A 29 -14.05 -5.31 -1.03
N PHE A 30 -12.96 -5.29 -0.24
CA PHE A 30 -11.58 -5.45 -0.71
C PHE A 30 -11.12 -4.39 -1.72
N GLN A 31 -11.72 -3.20 -1.72
CA GLN A 31 -11.23 -2.08 -2.53
C GLN A 31 -10.11 -1.35 -1.78
N ILE A 32 -9.00 -1.13 -2.48
CA ILE A 32 -7.92 -0.24 -2.03
C ILE A 32 -8.23 1.16 -2.55
N LYS A 33 -8.42 2.12 -1.64
CA LYS A 33 -8.72 3.52 -1.95
C LYS A 33 -7.67 4.45 -1.37
N ARG A 34 -7.52 5.64 -1.96
CA ARG A 34 -6.60 6.69 -1.48
C ARG A 34 -5.17 6.15 -1.27
N LEU A 35 -4.68 5.36 -2.23
CA LEU A 35 -3.32 4.84 -2.21
C LEU A 35 -2.34 6.00 -2.33
N LYS A 36 -1.42 6.09 -1.38
CA LYS A 36 -0.37 7.10 -1.32
C LYS A 36 0.95 6.41 -1.00
N PHE A 37 1.93 6.55 -1.87
CA PHE A 37 3.32 6.23 -1.57
C PHE A 37 3.88 7.28 -0.61
N LEU A 38 4.57 6.81 0.41
CA LEU A 38 5.32 7.64 1.34
C LEU A 38 6.69 7.97 0.72
N ASP A 39 7.49 8.80 1.38
CA ASP A 39 8.75 9.37 0.84
C ASP A 39 9.88 8.31 0.83
N VAL A 40 9.65 7.20 0.14
CA VAL A 40 10.53 6.00 0.15
C VAL A 40 11.33 5.82 -1.14
N PHE A 41 11.10 6.68 -2.15
CA PHE A 41 11.74 6.57 -3.46
C PHE A 41 12.76 7.66 -3.74
N ASP A 42 12.82 8.73 -2.95
CA ASP A 42 13.67 9.89 -3.26
C ASP A 42 15.16 9.50 -3.30
N GLU A 43 15.63 8.74 -2.31
CA GLU A 43 17.02 8.23 -2.29
C GLU A 43 17.31 7.31 -3.49
N GLN A 44 16.35 6.45 -3.86
CA GLN A 44 16.52 5.52 -4.98
C GLN A 44 16.51 6.22 -6.33
N LEU A 45 15.74 7.31 -6.47
CA LEU A 45 15.73 8.14 -7.68
C LEU A 45 17.04 8.91 -7.83
N ASP A 46 17.58 9.43 -6.73
CA ASP A 46 18.86 10.13 -6.71
C ASP A 46 20.02 9.19 -7.09
N GLU A 47 19.99 7.92 -6.65
CA GLU A 47 20.99 6.91 -7.03
C GLU A 47 20.99 6.56 -8.53
N GLN A 48 19.83 6.60 -9.19
CA GLN A 48 19.68 6.22 -10.60
C GLN A 48 20.09 7.33 -11.58
N ASP A 49 20.24 8.57 -11.11
CA ASP A 49 20.62 9.76 -11.90
C ASP A 49 19.89 9.86 -13.27
N PRO A 50 18.54 9.96 -13.28
CA PRO A 50 17.78 10.01 -14.52
C PRO A 50 18.09 11.27 -15.33
N GLN A 51 18.45 11.07 -16.60
CA GLN A 51 18.86 12.13 -17.53
C GLN A 51 17.68 12.76 -18.28
N SER A 52 16.49 12.16 -18.18
CA SER A 52 15.27 12.68 -18.80
C SER A 52 14.03 12.51 -17.92
N TYR A 53 12.99 13.31 -18.18
CA TYR A 53 11.69 13.15 -17.52
C TYR A 53 11.06 11.78 -17.79
N ALA A 54 11.21 11.24 -19.00
CA ALA A 54 10.67 9.93 -19.36
C ALA A 54 11.35 8.82 -18.56
N GLU A 55 12.68 8.86 -18.45
CA GLU A 55 13.47 7.93 -17.65
C GLU A 55 13.13 8.01 -16.17
N ARG A 56 13.03 9.23 -15.61
CA ARG A 56 12.57 9.43 -14.23
C ARG A 56 11.22 8.78 -13.98
N LYS A 57 10.28 8.93 -14.91
CA LYS A 57 8.94 8.35 -14.78
C LYS A 57 8.94 6.82 -14.88
N ASP A 58 9.79 6.26 -15.72
CA ASP A 58 9.93 4.81 -15.85
C ASP A 58 10.50 4.18 -14.56
N ILE A 59 11.50 4.83 -13.98
CA ILE A 59 12.08 4.44 -12.68
C ILE A 59 11.01 4.56 -11.58
N GLU A 60 10.35 5.72 -11.46
CA GLU A 60 9.28 5.93 -10.48
C GLU A 60 8.18 4.86 -10.61
N PHE A 61 7.76 4.54 -11.83
CA PHE A 61 6.71 3.55 -12.09
C PHE A 61 7.16 2.13 -11.72
N THR A 62 8.41 1.77 -12.04
CA THR A 62 8.99 0.47 -11.69
C THR A 62 9.06 0.29 -10.17
N LEU A 63 9.52 1.31 -9.45
CA LEU A 63 9.56 1.30 -7.98
C LEU A 63 8.15 1.19 -7.38
N MET A 64 7.22 2.02 -7.85
CA MET A 64 5.83 2.03 -7.38
C MET A 64 5.12 0.69 -7.60
N THR A 65 5.26 0.10 -8.79
CA THR A 65 4.62 -1.19 -9.11
C THR A 65 5.22 -2.35 -8.31
N GLY A 66 6.53 -2.32 -8.06
CA GLY A 66 7.20 -3.29 -7.18
C GLY A 66 6.70 -3.24 -5.73
N GLU A 67 6.47 -2.04 -5.18
CA GLU A 67 5.88 -1.89 -3.84
C GLU A 67 4.42 -2.36 -3.79
N VAL A 68 3.62 -2.05 -4.81
CA VAL A 68 2.22 -2.53 -4.88
C VAL A 68 2.17 -4.05 -4.96
N ALA A 69 3.06 -4.70 -5.71
CA ALA A 69 3.11 -6.16 -5.80
C ALA A 69 3.41 -6.80 -4.42
N ARG A 70 4.34 -6.22 -3.65
CA ARG A 70 4.64 -6.65 -2.28
C ARG A 70 3.45 -6.43 -1.34
N LEU A 71 2.85 -5.24 -1.35
CA LEU A 71 1.65 -4.93 -0.58
C LEU A 71 0.52 -5.93 -0.85
N LEU A 72 0.24 -6.24 -2.11
CA LEU A 72 -0.82 -7.17 -2.47
C LEU A 72 -0.53 -8.59 -1.99
N THR A 73 0.73 -9.03 -2.07
CA THR A 73 1.16 -10.35 -1.58
C THR A 73 0.91 -10.48 -0.06
N ASP A 74 1.37 -9.51 0.71
CA ASP A 74 1.22 -9.49 2.17
C ASP A 74 -0.25 -9.36 2.59
N LEU A 75 -1.00 -8.49 1.90
CA LEU A 75 -2.42 -8.30 2.17
C LEU A 75 -3.22 -9.58 1.90
N MET A 76 -2.92 -10.28 0.80
CA MET A 76 -3.56 -11.56 0.48
C MET A 76 -3.21 -12.65 1.50
N ALA A 77 -1.98 -12.70 2.00
CA ALA A 77 -1.57 -13.63 3.05
C ALA A 77 -2.35 -13.42 4.36
N CYS A 78 -2.75 -12.18 4.67
CA CYS A 78 -3.58 -11.89 5.84
C CYS A 78 -5.00 -12.46 5.74
N PHE A 79 -5.54 -12.62 4.53
CA PHE A 79 -6.90 -13.15 4.29
C PHE A 79 -6.93 -14.63 3.89
N ASN A 80 -5.79 -15.18 3.46
CA ASN A 80 -5.62 -16.59 3.16
C ASN A 80 -4.50 -17.18 4.01
N PRO A 81 -4.74 -17.37 5.33
CA PRO A 81 -3.74 -17.99 6.19
C PRO A 81 -3.40 -19.39 5.63
N PRO A 82 -2.12 -19.81 5.67
CA PRO A 82 -1.74 -21.16 5.26
C PRO A 82 -2.62 -22.17 6.00
N LYS A 83 -3.20 -23.12 5.26
CA LYS A 83 -3.95 -24.22 5.86
C LYS A 83 -3.03 -24.93 6.85
N ALA A 84 -3.48 -25.02 8.11
CA ALA A 84 -2.83 -25.82 9.14
C ALA A 84 -2.70 -27.29 8.73
#